data_AF-A0A151ZEM9-F1
#
_entry.id   AF-A0A151ZEM9-F1
#
_cell.length_a   1.000
_cell.length_b   1.000
_cell.length_c   1.000
_cell.angle_alpha   90.00
_cell.angle_beta   90.00
_cell.angle_gamma   90.00
#
_symmetry.space_group_name_H-M   'P 1'
#
loop_
_entity.id
_entity.type
_entity.pdbx_description
1 polymer ?
#
loop_
_entity_poly.entity_id
_entity_poly.type
_entity_poly.pdbx_seq_one_letter_code
_entity_poly.pdbx_strand_id
1 'polypeptide(L)'
;MKIHLNLILLLLLLYYCSCTINSSISSNSIACEDLSISECQSNPSCRLQKLNSCCKDEITVCVNSKLIEHTSKTTLYCLKNKISNEIYTLHSNNLTHYQSRSDMQSFDFYRANRESCKTLACEKRNLHCQYTATECEYDSPCCQPTPYCTEIRNINKLTNVYPASGVCELPCPTGYVCRYLIENKTCLPKNCDYLDCPLNTECLELQGVGIVSCFPKFFSESEEDEDPNATCAHRVCPENFVCQKGLHSNADCIPVTVGLLGQNFNCSICPKGWRCDSFGWGGLCIEWAAEIEEDCYQEKCLKNQFCNSKTQSCEYQRCTKTTCGPGLTCIQYQPSHPRVCATDNILPFTNLPADLVVF
;
A
#
# COMPACT_ATOMS: atom_id res chain seq x y z
N MET A 1 -81.25 41.03 -24.07
CA MET A 1 -80.35 40.15 -24.85
C MET A 1 -78.86 40.27 -24.48
N LYS A 2 -78.31 41.43 -24.07
CA LYS A 2 -76.89 41.55 -23.70
C LYS A 2 -76.46 40.77 -22.45
N ILE A 3 -77.37 40.53 -21.49
CA ILE A 3 -77.04 39.85 -20.22
C ILE A 3 -76.78 38.34 -20.42
N HIS A 4 -77.44 37.70 -21.39
CA HIS A 4 -77.24 36.27 -21.65
C HIS A 4 -75.89 35.95 -22.28
N LEU A 5 -75.28 36.88 -23.03
CA LEU A 5 -73.99 36.63 -23.68
C LEU A 5 -72.85 36.59 -22.66
N ASN A 6 -72.88 37.45 -21.65
CA ASN A 6 -71.86 37.47 -20.59
C ASN A 6 -71.90 36.23 -19.70
N LEU A 7 -73.09 35.67 -19.46
CA LEU A 7 -73.23 34.46 -18.65
C LEU A 7 -72.71 33.22 -19.38
N ILE A 8 -72.96 33.12 -20.69
CA ILE A 8 -72.44 32.02 -21.53
C ILE A 8 -70.91 32.10 -21.65
N LEU A 9 -70.35 33.30 -21.77
CA LEU A 9 -68.90 33.50 -21.82
C LEU A 9 -68.22 33.10 -20.50
N LEU A 10 -68.83 33.43 -19.35
CA LEU A 10 -68.31 33.06 -18.03
C LEU A 10 -68.33 31.54 -17.82
N LEU A 11 -69.40 30.86 -18.25
CA LEU A 11 -69.52 29.40 -18.16
C LEU A 11 -68.51 28.69 -19.06
N LEU A 12 -68.26 29.21 -20.27
CA LEU A 12 -67.22 28.68 -21.16
C LEU A 12 -65.81 28.88 -20.59
N LEU A 13 -65.53 30.03 -19.96
CA LEU A 13 -64.26 30.29 -19.27
C LEU A 13 -64.05 29.37 -18.07
N LEU A 14 -65.08 29.13 -17.26
CA LEU A 14 -65.02 28.20 -16.13
C LEU A 14 -64.85 26.75 -16.59
N TYR A 15 -65.48 26.36 -17.70
CA TYR A 15 -65.30 25.03 -18.30
C TYR A 15 -63.88 24.85 -18.85
N TYR A 16 -63.33 25.85 -19.54
CA TYR A 16 -61.95 25.82 -20.02
C TYR A 16 -60.92 25.75 -18.88
N CYS A 17 -61.14 26.49 -17.79
CA CYS A 17 -60.27 26.47 -16.62
C CYS A 17 -60.29 25.13 -15.89
N SER A 18 -61.45 24.45 -15.86
CA SER A 18 -61.61 23.14 -15.22
C SER A 18 -60.93 22.02 -16.00
N CYS A 19 -60.83 22.13 -17.34
CA CYS A 19 -60.13 21.13 -18.16
C CYS A 19 -58.60 21.25 -18.09
N THR A 20 -58.04 22.41 -17.75
CA THR A 20 -56.57 22.59 -17.69
C THR A 20 -55.91 22.03 -16.42
N ILE A 21 -56.67 21.74 -15.35
CA ILE A 21 -56.10 21.28 -14.06
C ILE A 21 -55.84 19.75 -14.02
N ASN A 22 -56.35 18.97 -14.98
CA ASN A 22 -56.09 17.52 -15.06
C ASN A 22 -54.82 17.12 -15.82
N SER A 23 -53.93 18.07 -16.08
CA SER A 23 -52.66 17.80 -16.77
C SER A 23 -51.60 17.42 -15.75
N SER A 24 -51.29 16.12 -15.69
CA SER A 24 -50.08 15.55 -15.09
C SER A 24 -49.82 15.91 -13.62
N ILE A 25 -50.43 15.17 -12.71
CA ILE A 25 -49.66 14.63 -11.58
C ILE A 25 -48.64 13.70 -12.23
N SER A 26 -47.58 14.28 -12.79
CA SER A 26 -46.32 13.58 -12.94
C SER A 26 -46.02 13.13 -11.53
N SER A 27 -46.23 11.84 -11.25
CA SER A 27 -45.65 11.23 -10.07
C SER A 27 -44.16 11.53 -10.20
N ASN A 28 -43.71 12.57 -9.49
CA ASN A 28 -42.31 12.91 -9.34
C ASN A 28 -41.68 11.61 -8.87
N SER A 29 -41.11 10.86 -9.82
CA SER A 29 -40.43 9.63 -9.52
C SER A 29 -39.23 10.08 -8.75
N ILE A 30 -39.33 9.99 -7.42
CA ILE A 30 -38.22 10.30 -6.53
C ILE A 30 -37.06 9.46 -7.06
N ALA A 31 -36.00 10.15 -7.50
CA ALA A 31 -34.79 9.48 -7.92
C ALA A 31 -34.35 8.65 -6.72
N CYS A 32 -34.15 7.35 -6.92
CA CYS A 32 -33.78 6.43 -5.84
C CYS A 32 -32.50 6.87 -5.13
N GLU A 33 -31.75 7.75 -5.77
CA GLU A 33 -30.35 7.95 -5.54
C GLU A 33 -30.11 9.16 -4.64
N ASP A 34 -31.14 9.99 -4.49
CA ASP A 34 -31.25 11.01 -3.45
C ASP A 34 -31.77 10.43 -2.13
N LEU A 35 -32.18 9.16 -2.12
CA LEU A 35 -32.68 8.49 -0.91
C LEU A 35 -31.51 8.06 -0.02
N SER A 36 -31.65 8.32 1.28
CA SER A 36 -30.82 7.67 2.30
C SER A 36 -30.96 6.15 2.22
N ILE A 37 -30.00 5.42 2.81
CA ILE A 37 -30.02 3.94 2.81
C ILE A 37 -31.35 3.40 3.37
N SER A 38 -31.90 4.01 4.42
CA SER A 38 -33.19 3.64 5.02
C SER A 38 -34.40 3.95 4.13
N GLU A 39 -34.39 5.09 3.44
CA GLU A 39 -35.47 5.46 2.52
C GLU A 39 -35.44 4.60 1.26
N CYS A 40 -34.23 4.25 0.79
CA CYS A 40 -34.01 3.34 -0.33
C CYS A 40 -34.63 1.96 -0.06
N GLN A 41 -34.43 1.41 1.14
CA GLN A 41 -35.04 0.14 1.56
C GLN A 41 -36.56 0.21 1.63
N SER A 42 -37.10 1.38 1.96
CA SER A 42 -38.53 1.62 2.08
C SER A 42 -39.22 1.88 0.73
N ASN A 43 -38.46 2.20 -0.33
CA ASN A 43 -39.00 2.50 -1.65
C ASN A 43 -38.94 1.28 -2.58
N PRO A 44 -40.09 0.71 -3.01
CA PRO A 44 -40.12 -0.50 -3.82
C PRO A 44 -39.56 -0.32 -5.24
N SER A 45 -39.42 0.92 -5.72
CA SER A 45 -38.79 1.22 -7.01
C SER A 45 -37.26 1.28 -6.92
N CYS A 46 -36.70 1.10 -5.73
CA CYS A 46 -35.29 1.28 -5.44
C CYS A 46 -34.67 0.02 -4.84
N ARG A 47 -33.36 -0.16 -5.03
CA ARG A 47 -32.58 -1.24 -4.46
C ARG A 47 -31.21 -0.74 -4.04
N LEU A 48 -30.70 -1.29 -2.95
CA LEU A 48 -29.34 -1.09 -2.52
C LEU A 48 -28.40 -1.93 -3.38
N GLN A 49 -27.46 -1.28 -4.07
CA GLN A 49 -26.39 -1.90 -4.82
C GLN A 49 -25.09 -1.76 -4.04
N LYS A 50 -24.49 -2.88 -3.68
CA LYS A 50 -23.15 -2.91 -3.08
C LYS A 50 -22.11 -2.74 -4.17
N LEU A 51 -21.12 -1.90 -3.90
CA LEU A 51 -19.94 -1.68 -4.72
C LEU A 51 -18.74 -2.15 -3.91
N ASN A 52 -18.09 -3.21 -4.39
CA ASN A 52 -16.88 -3.72 -3.76
C ASN A 52 -15.74 -2.76 -4.10
N SER A 53 -15.09 -2.24 -3.06
CA SER A 53 -13.85 -1.49 -3.24
C SER A 53 -12.76 -2.45 -3.69
N CYS A 54 -11.74 -1.88 -4.33
CA CYS A 54 -10.41 -2.41 -4.28
C CYS A 54 -9.98 -2.29 -2.82
N CYS A 55 -9.24 -1.27 -2.44
CA CYS A 55 -8.44 -1.21 -1.23
C CYS A 55 -9.15 -1.30 0.15
N LYS A 56 -10.48 -1.21 0.24
CA LYS A 56 -11.20 -0.96 1.52
C LYS A 56 -12.57 -1.65 1.61
N ASP A 57 -13.37 -1.19 2.58
CA ASP A 57 -14.75 -1.59 2.81
C ASP A 57 -15.67 -1.38 1.59
N GLU A 58 -16.70 -2.21 1.50
CA GLU A 58 -17.78 -2.07 0.53
C GLU A 58 -18.60 -0.79 0.80
N ILE A 59 -18.97 -0.06 -0.26
CA ILE A 59 -19.96 1.02 -0.15
C ILE A 59 -21.29 0.55 -0.72
N THR A 60 -22.38 1.07 -0.20
CA THR A 60 -23.73 0.77 -0.70
C THR A 60 -24.35 2.02 -1.28
N VAL A 61 -24.79 1.95 -2.53
CA VAL A 61 -25.48 3.04 -3.22
C VAL A 61 -26.92 2.63 -3.52
N CYS A 62 -27.86 3.55 -3.41
CA CYS A 62 -29.23 3.28 -3.83
C CYS A 62 -29.37 3.48 -5.34
N VAL A 63 -30.02 2.55 -6.03
CA VAL A 63 -30.26 2.61 -7.48
C VAL A 63 -31.69 2.21 -7.80
N ASN A 64 -32.21 2.70 -8.92
CA ASN A 64 -33.53 2.27 -9.41
C ASN A 64 -33.52 0.76 -9.75
N SER A 65 -34.49 0.02 -9.22
CA SER A 65 -34.58 -1.42 -9.35
C SER A 65 -34.69 -1.89 -10.81
N LYS A 66 -35.25 -1.05 -11.69
CA LYS A 66 -35.34 -1.31 -13.14
C LYS A 66 -33.98 -1.32 -13.85
N LEU A 67 -32.94 -0.75 -13.25
CA LEU A 67 -31.59 -0.73 -13.82
C LEU A 67 -30.82 -2.01 -13.51
N ILE A 68 -31.23 -2.71 -12.46
CA ILE A 68 -30.72 -4.04 -12.12
C ILE A 68 -31.54 -5.07 -12.90
N GLU A 69 -31.63 -4.92 -14.22
CA GLU A 69 -32.13 -6.02 -15.04
C GLU A 69 -31.08 -7.12 -15.02
N HIS A 70 -31.47 -8.30 -14.52
CA HIS A 70 -30.69 -9.55 -14.51
C HIS A 70 -30.48 -10.10 -15.93
N THR A 71 -29.98 -9.26 -16.83
CA THR A 71 -29.48 -9.70 -18.13
C THR A 71 -28.18 -10.46 -17.90
N SER A 72 -28.04 -11.61 -18.55
CA SER A 72 -26.90 -12.52 -18.38
C SER A 72 -25.55 -11.97 -18.88
N LYS A 73 -25.53 -10.76 -19.46
CA LYS A 73 -24.32 -10.11 -19.99
C LYS A 73 -24.14 -8.74 -19.37
N THR A 74 -23.52 -8.69 -18.19
CA THR A 74 -23.05 -7.45 -17.59
C THR A 74 -21.60 -7.17 -18.03
N THR A 75 -21.29 -5.90 -18.24
CA THR A 75 -19.90 -5.45 -18.47
C THR A 75 -19.34 -4.94 -17.14
N LEU A 76 -18.10 -5.31 -16.84
CA LEU A 76 -17.38 -4.77 -15.67
C LEU A 76 -16.90 -3.36 -15.97
N TYR A 77 -17.31 -2.42 -15.13
CA TYR A 77 -16.85 -1.04 -15.08
C TYR A 77 -16.16 -0.77 -13.75
N CYS A 78 -15.21 0.16 -13.79
CA CYS A 78 -14.46 0.61 -12.63
C CYS A 78 -14.86 2.06 -12.34
N LEU A 79 -15.11 2.35 -11.06
CA LEU A 79 -15.46 3.68 -10.58
C LEU A 79 -14.33 4.17 -9.70
N LYS A 80 -13.74 5.31 -10.01
CA LYS A 80 -12.75 5.97 -9.16
C LYS A 80 -13.38 7.19 -8.51
N ASN A 81 -13.52 7.17 -7.19
CA ASN A 81 -14.00 8.34 -6.46
C ASN A 81 -12.97 9.47 -6.56
N LYS A 82 -13.39 10.65 -7.02
CA LYS A 82 -12.53 11.82 -7.24
C LYS A 82 -11.99 12.43 -5.95
N ILE A 83 -12.69 12.23 -4.84
CA ILE A 83 -12.35 12.79 -3.53
C ILE A 83 -11.49 11.81 -2.74
N SER A 84 -11.96 10.57 -2.57
CA SER A 84 -11.24 9.56 -1.78
C SER A 84 -10.16 8.81 -2.58
N ASN A 85 -10.13 8.94 -3.90
CA ASN A 85 -9.26 8.22 -4.82
C ASN A 85 -9.48 6.67 -4.80
N GLU A 86 -10.52 6.19 -4.12
CA GLU A 86 -10.86 4.78 -4.03
C GLU A 86 -11.48 4.25 -5.32
N ILE A 87 -11.19 2.99 -5.63
CA ILE A 87 -11.65 2.33 -6.84
C ILE A 87 -12.67 1.28 -6.46
N TYR A 88 -13.80 1.22 -7.16
CA TYR A 88 -14.87 0.25 -6.95
C TYR A 88 -15.23 -0.48 -8.25
N THR A 89 -15.79 -1.68 -8.11
CA THR A 89 -16.29 -2.47 -9.24
C THR A 89 -17.81 -2.33 -9.42
N LEU A 90 -18.26 -2.15 -10.65
CA LEU A 90 -19.69 -2.15 -11.02
C LEU A 90 -19.92 -3.06 -12.22
N HIS A 91 -20.85 -3.99 -12.07
CA HIS A 91 -21.33 -4.81 -13.17
C HIS A 91 -22.62 -4.19 -13.72
N SER A 92 -22.58 -3.66 -14.95
CA SER A 92 -23.74 -3.03 -15.59
C SER A 92 -23.77 -3.27 -17.10
N ASN A 93 -24.96 -3.22 -17.70
CA ASN A 93 -25.14 -3.25 -19.15
C ASN A 93 -25.23 -1.84 -19.77
N ASN A 94 -25.51 -0.79 -18.98
CA ASN A 94 -25.76 0.56 -19.48
C ASN A 94 -25.09 1.62 -18.60
N LEU A 95 -23.86 2.01 -18.99
CA LEU A 95 -23.08 3.04 -18.29
C LEU A 95 -23.71 4.44 -18.36
N THR A 96 -24.42 4.75 -19.45
CA THR A 96 -24.93 6.11 -19.70
C THR A 96 -25.88 6.59 -18.61
N HIS A 97 -26.65 5.67 -18.03
CA HIS A 97 -27.57 5.98 -16.93
C HIS A 97 -26.83 6.42 -15.66
N TYR A 98 -25.66 5.83 -15.37
CA TYR A 98 -24.87 6.21 -14.20
C TYR A 98 -24.15 7.54 -14.42
N GLN A 99 -23.64 7.77 -15.63
CA GLN A 99 -22.88 9.00 -15.95
C GLN A 99 -23.73 10.27 -15.95
N SER A 100 -25.04 10.18 -16.25
CA SER A 100 -25.93 11.34 -16.27
C SER A 100 -26.39 11.81 -14.88
N ARG A 101 -26.01 11.11 -13.80
CA ARG A 101 -26.48 11.38 -12.44
C ARG A 101 -25.58 12.35 -11.69
N SER A 102 -26.18 13.21 -10.87
CA SER A 102 -25.50 14.22 -10.05
C SER A 102 -24.62 13.61 -8.95
N ASP A 103 -25.10 12.58 -8.25
CA ASP A 103 -24.38 11.91 -7.16
C ASP A 103 -23.15 11.13 -7.67
N MET A 104 -23.24 10.61 -8.90
CA MET A 104 -22.17 9.90 -9.58
C MET A 104 -21.14 10.84 -10.24
N GLN A 105 -21.33 12.16 -10.21
CA GLN A 105 -20.33 13.11 -10.71
C GLN A 105 -19.03 13.07 -9.90
N SER A 106 -19.11 12.58 -8.67
CA SER A 106 -17.97 12.33 -7.78
C SER A 106 -17.13 11.12 -8.21
N PHE A 107 -17.55 10.34 -9.22
CA PHE A 107 -16.82 9.20 -9.73
C PHE A 107 -16.36 9.39 -11.17
N ASP A 108 -15.16 8.92 -11.48
CA ASP A 108 -14.68 8.71 -12.84
C ASP A 108 -14.93 7.25 -13.25
N PHE A 109 -15.58 7.08 -14.40
CA PHE A 109 -15.91 5.77 -14.94
C PHE A 109 -14.90 5.36 -16.00
N TYR A 110 -14.34 4.17 -15.86
CA TYR A 110 -13.44 3.59 -16.85
C TYR A 110 -13.64 2.08 -16.95
N ARG A 111 -13.10 1.48 -18.01
CA ARG A 111 -13.12 0.02 -18.19
C ARG A 111 -11.89 -0.58 -17.51
N ALA A 112 -12.04 -1.76 -16.93
CA ALA A 112 -10.92 -2.52 -16.40
C ALA A 112 -9.84 -2.67 -17.47
N ASN A 113 -8.60 -2.37 -17.11
CA ASN A 113 -7.49 -2.48 -18.03
C ASN A 113 -7.28 -3.97 -18.36
N ARG A 114 -7.32 -4.30 -19.65
CA ARG A 114 -7.03 -5.66 -20.14
C ARG A 114 -5.66 -5.76 -20.80
N GLU A 115 -4.92 -4.66 -20.79
CA GLU A 115 -3.56 -4.65 -21.30
C GLU A 115 -2.65 -5.39 -20.32
N SER A 116 -1.75 -6.17 -20.90
CA SER A 116 -0.62 -6.80 -20.22
C SER A 116 0.67 -6.29 -20.86
N CYS A 117 1.82 -6.53 -20.22
CA CYS A 117 3.11 -6.26 -20.85
C CYS A 117 3.25 -6.93 -22.23
N LYS A 118 2.62 -8.11 -22.41
CA LYS A 118 2.60 -8.84 -23.68
C LYS A 118 1.81 -8.09 -24.76
N THR A 119 0.68 -7.47 -24.43
CA THR A 119 -0.11 -6.71 -25.41
C THR A 119 0.52 -5.36 -25.74
N LEU A 120 1.23 -4.74 -24.79
CA LEU A 120 1.95 -3.49 -25.02
C LEU A 120 3.21 -3.67 -25.89
N ALA A 121 3.76 -4.88 -25.94
CA ALA A 121 4.95 -5.22 -26.72
C ALA A 121 6.13 -4.25 -26.48
N CYS A 122 6.35 -3.85 -25.22
CA CYS A 122 7.39 -2.89 -24.83
C CYS A 122 8.78 -3.32 -25.31
N GLU A 123 9.09 -4.62 -25.24
CA GLU A 123 10.37 -5.19 -25.69
C GLU A 123 10.64 -4.94 -27.17
N LYS A 124 9.60 -5.01 -28.03
CA LYS A 124 9.74 -4.71 -29.47
C LYS A 124 10.10 -3.25 -29.74
N ARG A 125 9.89 -2.37 -28.75
CA ARG A 125 10.21 -0.94 -28.79
C ARG A 125 11.50 -0.61 -28.04
N ASN A 126 12.28 -1.61 -27.60
CA ASN A 126 13.43 -1.44 -26.71
C ASN A 126 13.08 -0.70 -25.39
N LEU A 127 11.89 -0.97 -24.84
CA LEU A 127 11.39 -0.44 -23.58
C LEU A 127 11.18 -1.58 -22.57
N HIS A 128 11.32 -1.28 -21.28
CA HIS A 128 10.99 -2.22 -20.21
C HIS A 128 9.55 -2.04 -19.77
N CYS A 129 8.82 -3.13 -19.61
CA CYS A 129 7.45 -3.05 -19.08
C CYS A 129 7.48 -3.01 -17.56
N GLN A 130 6.86 -1.99 -16.98
CA GLN A 130 6.66 -1.88 -15.55
C GLN A 130 5.17 -1.86 -15.24
N TYR A 131 4.84 -2.25 -14.02
CA TYR A 131 3.50 -2.21 -13.47
C TYR A 131 3.42 -1.05 -12.49
N THR A 132 2.34 -0.26 -12.52
CA THR A 132 2.11 0.77 -11.50
C THR A 132 2.01 0.11 -10.13
N ALA A 133 2.74 0.61 -9.14
CA ALA A 133 2.59 0.11 -7.77
C ALA A 133 1.14 0.29 -7.30
N THR A 134 0.60 -0.74 -6.67
CA THR A 134 -0.72 -0.74 -6.05
C THR A 134 -0.55 -1.28 -4.64
N GLU A 135 -1.00 -0.53 -3.64
CA GLU A 135 -0.89 -0.87 -2.21
C GLU A 135 -1.92 -1.92 -1.77
N CYS A 136 -2.53 -2.58 -2.74
CA CYS A 136 -3.85 -3.12 -2.62
C CYS A 136 -3.79 -4.60 -3.06
N GLU A 137 -4.08 -5.54 -2.14
CA GLU A 137 -4.16 -6.99 -2.40
C GLU A 137 -5.47 -7.34 -3.13
N TYR A 138 -5.46 -7.59 -4.45
CA TYR A 138 -6.72 -7.76 -5.21
C TYR A 138 -6.73 -8.81 -6.33
N ASP A 139 -7.86 -9.53 -6.40
CA ASP A 139 -8.34 -10.36 -7.52
C ASP A 139 -9.17 -9.59 -8.56
N SER A 140 -9.59 -8.36 -8.26
CA SER A 140 -10.47 -7.60 -9.15
C SER A 140 -9.72 -6.98 -10.34
N PRO A 141 -10.23 -7.13 -11.59
CA PRO A 141 -9.63 -6.53 -12.78
C PRO A 141 -9.55 -5.00 -12.76
N CYS A 142 -10.35 -4.32 -11.92
CA CYS A 142 -10.30 -2.86 -11.78
C CYS A 142 -9.11 -2.38 -10.96
N CYS A 143 -8.53 -3.25 -10.14
CA CYS A 143 -7.46 -2.95 -9.21
C CYS A 143 -6.11 -3.48 -9.69
N GLN A 144 -6.10 -4.20 -10.82
CA GLN A 144 -4.87 -4.76 -11.37
C GLN A 144 -3.92 -3.62 -11.75
N PRO A 145 -2.62 -3.76 -11.42
CA PRO A 145 -1.64 -2.77 -11.80
C PRO A 145 -1.67 -2.56 -13.32
N THR A 146 -1.65 -1.30 -13.74
CA THR A 146 -1.63 -0.97 -15.16
C THR A 146 -0.20 -1.12 -15.67
N PRO A 147 0.03 -1.95 -16.70
CA PRO A 147 1.34 -2.03 -17.31
C PRO A 147 1.59 -0.75 -18.13
N TYR A 148 2.84 -0.32 -18.15
CA TYR A 148 3.30 0.79 -18.98
C TYR A 148 4.73 0.54 -19.46
N CYS A 149 5.05 1.03 -20.65
CA CYS A 149 6.41 0.92 -21.19
C CYS A 149 7.25 2.09 -20.70
N THR A 150 8.39 1.79 -20.09
CA THR A 150 9.38 2.76 -19.64
C THR A 150 10.65 2.61 -20.46
N GLU A 151 11.37 3.70 -20.67
CA GLU A 151 12.73 3.61 -21.20
C GLU A 151 13.54 2.65 -20.33
N ILE A 152 14.36 1.80 -20.96
CA ILE A 152 15.40 1.04 -20.26
C ILE A 152 16.49 2.05 -19.85
N ARG A 153 16.15 3.00 -18.99
CA ARG A 153 17.13 3.77 -18.25
C ARG A 153 17.66 2.84 -17.20
N ASN A 154 18.67 2.03 -17.58
CA ASN A 154 19.48 1.18 -16.71
C ASN A 154 18.78 0.91 -15.39
N ILE A 155 17.94 -0.12 -15.30
CA ILE A 155 17.27 -0.48 -14.04
C ILE A 155 18.30 -0.78 -12.94
N ASN A 156 19.58 -0.95 -13.31
CA ASN A 156 20.77 -0.78 -12.46
C ASN A 156 20.98 0.64 -11.87
N LYS A 157 20.04 1.59 -12.01
CA LYS A 157 20.07 2.93 -11.38
C LYS A 157 18.84 3.21 -10.53
N LEU A 158 17.90 2.26 -10.39
CA LEU A 158 16.74 2.38 -9.51
C LEU A 158 16.99 1.84 -8.09
N THR A 159 18.24 1.51 -7.74
CA THR A 159 18.70 1.76 -6.38
C THR A 159 18.93 3.26 -6.25
N ASN A 160 17.91 3.99 -5.79
CA ASN A 160 18.11 5.29 -5.15
C ASN A 160 18.88 5.09 -3.84
N VAL A 161 20.10 4.56 -3.93
CA VAL A 161 21.19 5.09 -3.13
C VAL A 161 21.40 6.47 -3.74
N TYR A 162 20.90 7.50 -3.08
CA TYR A 162 21.36 8.86 -3.34
C TYR A 162 22.88 8.74 -3.51
N PRO A 163 23.47 9.14 -4.66
CA PRO A 163 24.92 9.24 -4.72
C PRO A 163 25.27 10.15 -3.54
N ALA A 164 25.95 9.59 -2.53
CA ALA A 164 26.49 10.39 -1.45
C ALA A 164 27.15 11.59 -2.14
N SER A 165 26.60 12.77 -1.88
CA SER A 165 26.77 13.96 -2.72
C SER A 165 28.24 14.32 -2.80
N GLY A 166 28.89 13.86 -3.87
CA GLY A 166 30.32 14.08 -4.08
C GLY A 166 30.84 13.23 -5.23
N VAL A 167 31.40 13.88 -6.24
CA VAL A 167 32.28 13.19 -7.19
C VAL A 167 33.50 12.72 -6.40
N CYS A 168 33.70 11.41 -6.33
CA CYS A 168 34.86 10.81 -5.68
C CYS A 168 36.07 11.02 -6.61
N GLU A 169 36.85 12.08 -6.36
CA GLU A 169 37.99 12.50 -7.20
C GLU A 169 39.32 11.79 -6.89
N LEU A 170 39.34 10.74 -6.06
CA LEU A 170 40.59 10.01 -5.79
C LEU A 170 41.04 9.30 -7.08
N PRO A 171 42.27 9.55 -7.58
CA PRO A 171 42.79 8.84 -8.73
C PRO A 171 43.00 7.37 -8.35
N CYS A 172 42.26 6.47 -9.02
CA CYS A 172 42.35 5.04 -8.79
C CYS A 172 43.16 4.33 -9.90
N PRO A 173 43.88 3.24 -9.56
CA PRO A 173 44.53 2.39 -10.57
C PRO A 173 43.54 1.83 -11.59
N THR A 174 44.08 1.37 -12.74
CA THR A 174 43.29 0.65 -13.75
C THR A 174 42.56 -0.53 -13.11
N GLY A 175 41.27 -0.69 -13.40
CA GLY A 175 40.43 -1.72 -12.81
C GLY A 175 39.70 -1.32 -11.53
N TYR A 176 40.01 -0.15 -10.96
CA TYR A 176 39.37 0.34 -9.73
C TYR A 176 38.58 1.63 -9.99
N VAL A 177 37.61 1.92 -9.13
CA VAL A 177 36.78 3.13 -9.15
C VAL A 177 36.71 3.75 -7.76
N CYS A 178 36.76 5.08 -7.69
CA CYS A 178 36.60 5.82 -6.45
C CYS A 178 35.15 5.76 -5.97
N ARG A 179 34.95 5.35 -4.72
CA ARG A 179 33.68 5.40 -4.00
C ARG A 179 33.88 5.96 -2.60
N TYR A 180 32.83 6.56 -2.07
CA TYR A 180 32.76 6.85 -0.64
C TYR A 180 32.34 5.57 0.08
N LEU A 181 33.22 5.07 0.93
CA LEU A 181 32.87 4.03 1.90
C LEU A 181 32.78 4.75 3.26
N ILE A 182 31.55 4.94 3.74
CA ILE A 182 31.26 5.76 4.91
C ILE A 182 31.67 7.22 4.60
N GLU A 183 32.78 7.72 5.14
CA GLU A 183 33.29 9.09 4.92
C GLU A 183 34.65 9.11 4.18
N ASN A 184 35.24 7.94 3.90
CA ASN A 184 36.54 7.84 3.27
C ASN A 184 36.40 7.57 1.77
N LYS A 185 37.23 8.27 0.98
CA LYS A 185 37.41 7.98 -0.45
C LYS A 185 38.26 6.73 -0.59
N THR A 186 37.72 5.70 -1.23
CA THR A 186 38.39 4.39 -1.39
C THR A 186 38.29 3.92 -2.84
N CYS A 187 39.36 3.34 -3.35
CA CYS A 187 39.37 2.69 -4.66
C CYS A 187 38.88 1.25 -4.53
N LEU A 188 37.77 0.93 -5.19
CA LEU A 188 37.13 -0.39 -5.15
C LEU A 188 37.17 -1.05 -6.54
N PRO A 189 37.30 -2.39 -6.61
CA PRO A 189 37.43 -3.10 -7.89
C PRO A 189 36.15 -2.99 -8.73
N LYS A 190 36.29 -2.75 -10.03
CA LYS A 190 35.18 -2.61 -10.99
C LYS A 190 34.64 -3.94 -11.47
N ASN A 191 35.48 -4.97 -11.52
CA ASN A 191 35.14 -6.30 -11.99
C ASN A 191 35.96 -7.37 -11.23
N CYS A 192 35.59 -8.63 -11.42
CA CYS A 192 36.18 -9.76 -10.72
C CYS A 192 37.61 -10.11 -11.15
N ASP A 193 38.12 -9.51 -12.23
CA ASP A 193 39.51 -9.71 -12.66
C ASP A 193 40.50 -9.00 -11.72
N TYR A 194 40.03 -8.02 -10.94
CA TYR A 194 40.82 -7.22 -10.00
C TYR A 194 40.53 -7.54 -8.52
N LEU A 195 39.84 -8.65 -8.24
CA LEU A 195 39.47 -9.06 -6.88
C LEU A 195 39.63 -10.57 -6.70
N ASP A 196 40.66 -10.96 -5.95
CA ASP A 196 40.84 -12.35 -5.51
C ASP A 196 39.98 -12.62 -4.28
N CYS A 197 38.96 -13.46 -4.45
CA CYS A 197 38.06 -13.82 -3.37
C CYS A 197 38.57 -15.02 -2.55
N PRO A 198 38.45 -14.97 -1.20
CA PRO A 198 38.86 -16.08 -0.35
C PRO A 198 38.04 -17.35 -0.63
N LEU A 199 38.56 -18.51 -0.19
CA LEU A 199 37.85 -19.79 -0.26
C LEU A 199 36.42 -19.67 0.31
N ASN A 200 35.45 -20.33 -0.34
CA ASN A 200 34.02 -20.28 -0.02
C ASN A 200 33.32 -18.94 -0.26
N THR A 201 33.95 -18.02 -0.98
CA THR A 201 33.30 -16.81 -1.49
C THR A 201 33.36 -16.77 -3.01
N GLU A 202 32.45 -16.02 -3.61
CA GLU A 202 32.42 -15.71 -5.03
C GLU A 202 32.37 -14.21 -5.26
N CYS A 203 33.00 -13.79 -6.35
CA CYS A 203 32.97 -12.40 -6.74
C CYS A 203 31.66 -12.10 -7.47
N LEU A 204 30.88 -11.17 -6.94
CA LEU A 204 29.63 -10.71 -7.56
C LEU A 204 29.63 -9.19 -7.69
N GLU A 205 28.92 -8.71 -8.70
CA GLU A 205 28.68 -7.28 -8.90
C GLU A 205 27.65 -6.75 -7.89
N LEU A 206 27.99 -5.65 -7.21
CA LEU A 206 27.04 -4.87 -6.41
C LEU A 206 26.20 -4.01 -7.35
N GLN A 207 25.00 -4.51 -7.67
CA GLN A 207 24.09 -3.86 -8.60
C GLN A 207 23.83 -2.39 -8.20
N GLY A 208 24.06 -1.49 -9.16
CA GLY A 208 23.87 -0.05 -9.03
C GLY A 208 25.01 0.73 -8.39
N VAL A 209 26.04 0.06 -7.87
CA VAL A 209 27.25 0.73 -7.34
C VAL A 209 28.40 0.70 -8.37
N GLY A 210 28.37 -0.26 -9.29
CA GLY A 210 29.40 -0.44 -10.33
C GLY A 210 30.76 -0.84 -9.76
N ILE A 211 30.72 -1.70 -8.73
CA ILE A 211 31.88 -2.33 -8.08
C ILE A 211 31.57 -3.82 -7.88
N VAL A 212 32.60 -4.61 -7.62
CA VAL A 212 32.44 -6.01 -7.21
C VAL A 212 32.88 -6.22 -5.76
N SER A 213 32.36 -7.25 -5.11
CA SER A 213 32.78 -7.69 -3.79
C SER A 213 32.71 -9.21 -3.70
N CYS A 214 33.42 -9.78 -2.72
CA CYS A 214 33.33 -11.19 -2.40
C CYS A 214 32.11 -11.42 -1.51
N PHE A 215 31.21 -12.27 -1.96
CA PHE A 215 30.07 -12.73 -1.19
C PHE A 215 30.30 -14.18 -0.80
N PRO A 216 29.86 -14.63 0.39
CA PRO A 216 29.79 -16.06 0.67
C PRO A 216 29.08 -16.75 -0.49
N LYS A 217 29.63 -17.88 -0.92
CA LYS A 217 28.87 -18.82 -1.76
C LYS A 217 27.76 -19.38 -0.86
N PHE A 218 26.67 -18.64 -0.72
CA PHE A 218 25.40 -19.24 -0.36
C PHE A 218 25.18 -20.28 -1.45
N PHE A 219 25.07 -21.55 -1.07
CA PHE A 219 24.87 -22.65 -2.01
C PHE A 219 24.03 -22.14 -3.15
N SER A 220 24.66 -21.95 -4.32
CA SER A 220 24.01 -21.38 -5.48
C SER A 220 22.69 -22.11 -5.57
N GLU A 221 21.59 -21.37 -5.56
CA GLU A 221 20.26 -21.88 -5.83
C GLU A 221 20.37 -22.70 -7.11
N SER A 222 20.67 -23.99 -6.99
CA SER A 222 20.15 -24.96 -7.92
C SER A 222 18.67 -24.90 -7.62
N GLU A 223 17.97 -24.02 -8.33
CA GLU A 223 16.51 -23.90 -8.41
C GLU A 223 15.83 -25.23 -8.79
N GLU A 224 16.57 -26.34 -8.85
CA GLU A 224 16.09 -27.65 -9.27
C GLU A 224 15.61 -28.55 -8.12
N ASP A 225 15.92 -28.31 -6.83
CA ASP A 225 15.56 -29.29 -5.78
C ASP A 225 15.26 -28.70 -4.39
N GLU A 226 14.46 -27.62 -4.29
CA GLU A 226 13.73 -27.40 -3.03
C GLU A 226 12.50 -28.32 -3.01
N ASP A 227 12.74 -29.62 -2.76
CA ASP A 227 11.67 -30.55 -2.40
C ASP A 227 11.00 -30.01 -1.13
N PRO A 228 9.72 -29.59 -1.17
CA PRO A 228 9.01 -29.11 0.01
C PRO A 228 8.90 -30.20 1.11
N ASN A 229 9.18 -31.46 0.78
CA ASN A 229 9.26 -32.58 1.70
C ASN A 229 10.70 -32.88 2.19
N ALA A 230 11.68 -32.04 1.90
CA ALA A 230 13.03 -32.20 2.42
C ALA A 230 12.98 -32.29 3.95
N THR A 231 13.56 -33.36 4.49
CA THR A 231 13.69 -33.62 5.92
C THR A 231 15.14 -33.58 6.34
N CYS A 232 15.41 -33.24 7.60
CA CYS A 232 16.76 -33.23 8.16
C CYS A 232 17.45 -34.59 8.24
N ALA A 233 16.77 -35.68 7.86
CA ALA A 233 17.35 -37.02 7.84
C ALA A 233 18.50 -37.16 6.84
N HIS A 234 18.48 -36.41 5.74
CA HIS A 234 19.44 -36.55 4.63
C HIS A 234 20.26 -35.28 4.35
N ARG A 235 19.97 -34.17 5.04
CA ARG A 235 20.65 -32.90 4.81
C ARG A 235 21.85 -32.75 5.74
N VAL A 236 23.05 -32.69 5.16
CA VAL A 236 24.29 -32.41 5.89
C VAL A 236 24.54 -30.90 5.86
N CYS A 237 24.49 -30.27 7.03
CA CYS A 237 24.75 -28.84 7.15
C CYS A 237 26.25 -28.55 7.33
N PRO A 238 26.72 -27.35 6.91
CA PRO A 238 28.09 -26.90 7.17
C PRO A 238 28.45 -26.88 8.66
N GLU A 239 29.75 -26.82 8.96
CA GLU A 239 30.21 -26.61 10.33
C GLU A 239 29.55 -25.37 10.96
N ASN A 240 29.09 -25.51 12.20
CA ASN A 240 28.29 -24.52 12.94
C ASN A 240 26.86 -24.30 12.46
N PHE A 241 26.29 -25.19 11.65
CA PHE A 241 24.88 -25.17 11.27
C PHE A 241 24.18 -26.48 11.67
N VAL A 242 22.97 -26.38 12.21
CA VAL A 242 22.07 -27.51 12.51
C VAL A 242 20.94 -27.50 11.50
N CYS A 243 20.65 -28.67 10.93
CA CYS A 243 19.43 -28.81 10.13
C CYS A 243 18.22 -28.74 11.06
N GLN A 244 17.32 -27.79 10.79
CA GLN A 244 16.03 -27.68 11.47
C GLN A 244 15.00 -27.00 10.56
N LYS A 245 13.73 -27.00 10.97
CA LYS A 245 12.69 -26.27 10.22
C LYS A 245 12.99 -24.77 10.23
N GLY A 246 13.14 -24.18 9.04
CA GLY A 246 13.43 -22.76 8.86
C GLY A 246 12.37 -22.03 8.07
N LEU A 247 12.76 -20.90 7.47
CA LEU A 247 11.87 -20.00 6.73
C LEU A 247 11.54 -20.55 5.34
N HIS A 248 12.46 -21.32 4.73
CA HIS A 248 12.36 -21.77 3.35
C HIS A 248 11.91 -23.23 3.25
N SER A 249 12.36 -24.10 4.16
CA SER A 249 11.97 -25.51 4.16
C SER A 249 11.87 -26.13 5.56
N ASN A 250 11.39 -27.37 5.63
CA ASN A 250 11.39 -28.17 6.87
C ASN A 250 12.79 -28.69 7.25
N ALA A 251 13.81 -28.39 6.45
CA ALA A 251 15.16 -28.87 6.63
C ALA A 251 16.20 -27.79 6.29
N ASP A 252 16.08 -26.58 6.82
CA ASP A 252 17.04 -25.52 6.59
C ASP A 252 18.29 -25.71 7.47
N CYS A 253 19.45 -25.40 6.93
CA CYS A 253 20.67 -25.30 7.73
C CYS A 253 20.68 -23.96 8.45
N ILE A 254 20.37 -23.98 9.75
CA ILE A 254 20.34 -22.79 10.59
C ILE A 254 21.59 -22.79 11.46
N PRO A 255 22.31 -21.67 11.62
CA PRO A 255 23.52 -21.67 12.43
C PRO A 255 23.20 -22.10 13.88
N VAL A 256 23.99 -23.03 14.42
CA VAL A 256 23.92 -23.51 15.82
C VAL A 256 23.92 -22.32 16.80
N THR A 257 24.61 -21.23 16.42
CA THR A 257 24.76 -20.00 17.19
C THR A 257 23.67 -18.96 16.98
N VAL A 258 22.85 -19.03 15.92
CA VAL A 258 21.79 -18.01 15.71
C VAL A 258 20.64 -18.19 16.71
N GLY A 259 20.37 -19.41 17.15
CA GLY A 259 19.43 -19.66 18.26
C GLY A 259 19.90 -19.08 19.61
N LEU A 260 21.22 -18.91 19.80
CA LEU A 260 21.82 -18.27 20.98
C LEU A 260 22.05 -16.77 20.80
N LEU A 261 22.15 -16.29 19.56
CA LEU A 261 22.18 -14.86 19.29
C LEU A 261 20.78 -14.30 19.53
N GLY A 262 19.71 -14.85 18.94
CA GLY A 262 18.34 -14.30 19.04
C GLY A 262 17.73 -14.19 20.45
N GLN A 263 18.35 -14.74 21.50
CA GLN A 263 17.77 -14.80 22.85
C GLN A 263 18.52 -13.96 23.91
N ASN A 264 19.59 -13.25 23.56
CA ASN A 264 20.40 -12.54 24.57
C ASN A 264 19.83 -11.18 24.98
N PHE A 265 18.84 -10.65 24.25
CA PHE A 265 18.17 -9.43 24.68
C PHE A 265 17.11 -9.71 25.73
N ASN A 266 17.28 -9.13 26.91
CA ASN A 266 16.30 -9.23 27.99
C ASN A 266 15.10 -8.31 27.72
N CYS A 267 14.03 -8.86 27.16
CA CYS A 267 12.76 -8.14 26.93
C CYS A 267 12.14 -7.53 28.20
N SER A 268 12.59 -7.91 29.40
CA SER A 268 12.14 -7.27 30.65
C SER A 268 12.65 -5.82 30.80
N ILE A 269 13.61 -5.41 29.96
CA ILE A 269 14.10 -4.02 29.89
C ILE A 269 13.11 -3.14 29.10
N CYS A 270 12.25 -3.73 28.26
CA CYS A 270 11.23 -2.97 27.52
C CYS A 270 10.21 -2.35 28.48
N PRO A 271 9.67 -1.14 28.15
CA PRO A 271 8.58 -0.57 28.91
C PRO A 271 7.38 -1.52 28.97
N LYS A 272 6.67 -1.52 30.10
CA LYS A 272 5.56 -2.44 30.34
C LYS A 272 4.46 -2.22 29.28
N GLY A 273 4.02 -3.32 28.66
CA GLY A 273 2.96 -3.30 27.64
C GLY A 273 3.47 -3.03 26.22
N TRP A 274 4.77 -2.87 26.01
CA TRP A 274 5.35 -2.73 24.68
C TRP A 274 5.66 -4.10 24.08
N ARG A 275 5.58 -4.19 22.75
CA ARG A 275 6.00 -5.39 22.01
C ARG A 275 7.52 -5.45 22.02
N CYS A 276 8.09 -6.63 22.30
CA CYS A 276 9.53 -6.86 22.24
C CYS A 276 9.87 -7.82 21.10
N ASP A 277 10.81 -7.44 20.25
CA ASP A 277 11.42 -8.30 19.23
C ASP A 277 12.94 -8.35 19.49
N SER A 278 13.52 -9.54 19.68
CA SER A 278 14.93 -9.74 20.01
C SER A 278 15.76 -10.11 18.78
N PHE A 279 16.93 -9.49 18.64
CA PHE A 279 17.85 -9.69 17.51
C PHE A 279 19.30 -9.79 18.01
N GLY A 280 19.77 -10.98 18.34
CA GLY A 280 21.14 -11.08 18.83
C GLY A 280 21.29 -10.55 20.26
N TRP A 281 22.37 -9.79 20.44
CA TRP A 281 22.62 -8.99 21.64
C TRP A 281 21.80 -7.70 21.68
N GLY A 282 21.01 -7.42 20.65
CA GLY A 282 20.13 -6.27 20.59
C GLY A 282 18.66 -6.63 20.73
N GLY A 283 17.83 -5.65 21.08
CA GLY A 283 16.38 -5.76 20.94
C GLY A 283 15.70 -4.46 20.57
N LEU A 284 14.46 -4.62 20.11
CA LEU A 284 13.55 -3.56 19.71
C LEU A 284 12.29 -3.68 20.58
N CYS A 285 11.91 -2.58 21.23
CA CYS A 285 10.64 -2.45 21.92
C CYS A 285 9.78 -1.44 21.19
N ILE A 286 8.57 -1.81 20.76
CA ILE A 286 7.64 -0.91 20.05
C ILE A 286 6.43 -0.64 20.94
N GLU A 287 6.11 0.64 21.10
CA GLU A 287 4.85 1.07 21.69
C GLU A 287 3.68 0.73 20.76
N TRP A 288 3.00 -0.39 21.03
CA TRP A 288 1.88 -0.83 20.20
C TRP A 288 0.67 -1.18 21.07
N ALA A 289 -0.50 -0.69 20.67
CA ALA A 289 -1.78 -1.09 21.24
C ALA A 289 -2.76 -1.33 20.09
N ALA A 290 -3.42 -2.49 20.08
CA ALA A 290 -4.44 -2.81 19.08
C ALA A 290 -5.83 -2.28 19.47
N GLU A 291 -6.01 -1.89 20.73
CA GLU A 291 -7.28 -1.40 21.26
C GLU A 291 -7.47 0.08 20.92
N ILE A 292 -8.60 0.40 20.30
CA ILE A 292 -9.07 1.77 20.03
C ILE A 292 -9.85 2.23 21.26
N GLU A 293 -9.55 3.42 21.80
CA GLU A 293 -10.12 3.86 23.08
C GLU A 293 -10.93 5.16 23.00
N GLU A 294 -10.48 6.17 22.24
CA GLU A 294 -11.09 7.50 22.28
C GLU A 294 -11.32 8.10 20.88
N ASP A 295 -12.47 8.75 20.69
CA ASP A 295 -12.73 9.57 19.49
C ASP A 295 -11.96 10.89 19.58
N CYS A 296 -11.19 11.22 18.55
CA CYS A 296 -10.42 12.46 18.42
C CYS A 296 -10.78 13.18 17.11
N TYR A 297 -11.73 14.10 17.20
CA TYR A 297 -12.23 14.87 16.05
C TYR A 297 -12.63 13.98 14.85
N GLN A 298 -11.75 13.81 13.86
CA GLN A 298 -12.00 13.07 12.62
C GLN A 298 -11.45 11.64 12.64
N GLU A 299 -10.75 11.24 13.71
CA GLU A 299 -10.12 9.92 13.82
C GLU A 299 -10.37 9.29 15.20
N LYS A 300 -9.99 8.02 15.35
CA LYS A 300 -10.06 7.30 16.62
C LYS A 300 -8.67 6.97 17.11
N CYS A 301 -8.35 7.38 18.31
CA CYS A 301 -7.04 7.15 18.91
C CYS A 301 -6.94 5.72 19.45
N LEU A 302 -5.76 5.14 19.26
CA LEU A 302 -5.34 3.94 19.96
C LEU A 302 -5.19 4.25 21.45
N LYS A 303 -5.31 3.23 22.30
CA LYS A 303 -5.18 3.31 23.78
C LYS A 303 -3.92 4.01 24.30
N ASN A 304 -2.84 4.00 23.52
CA ASN A 304 -1.56 4.61 23.85
C ASN A 304 -1.32 5.96 23.16
N GLN A 305 -2.32 6.45 22.42
CA GLN A 305 -2.34 7.79 21.84
C GLN A 305 -3.24 8.70 22.68
N PHE A 306 -2.99 10.01 22.61
CA PHE A 306 -3.85 11.02 23.18
C PHE A 306 -4.33 11.97 22.07
N CYS A 307 -5.54 12.50 22.23
CA CYS A 307 -6.06 13.50 21.30
C CYS A 307 -5.42 14.87 21.58
N ASN A 308 -4.57 15.35 20.67
CA ASN A 308 -3.96 16.66 20.80
C ASN A 308 -4.92 17.74 20.29
N SER A 309 -5.43 18.59 21.19
CA SER A 309 -6.41 19.63 20.85
C SER A 309 -5.88 20.72 19.91
N LYS A 310 -4.56 20.90 19.82
CA LYS A 310 -3.93 21.91 18.97
C LYS A 310 -3.75 21.43 17.54
N THR A 311 -3.29 20.19 17.35
CA THR A 311 -3.09 19.57 16.03
C THR A 311 -4.35 18.87 15.53
N GLN A 312 -5.32 18.65 16.42
CA GLN A 312 -6.57 17.92 16.16
C GLN A 312 -6.32 16.50 15.66
N SER A 313 -5.25 15.87 16.14
CA SER A 313 -4.84 14.52 15.76
C SER A 313 -4.44 13.66 16.97
N CYS A 314 -4.51 12.35 16.78
CA CYS A 314 -4.02 11.33 17.69
C CYS A 314 -2.49 11.30 17.67
N GLU A 315 -1.89 11.56 18.83
CA GLU A 315 -0.44 11.61 18.99
C GLU A 315 0.00 10.66 20.11
N TYR A 316 1.17 10.07 19.95
CA TYR A 316 1.92 9.43 21.01
C TYR A 316 2.66 10.48 21.84
N GLN A 317 2.94 10.14 23.09
CA GLN A 317 3.88 10.94 23.89
C GLN A 317 5.23 11.02 23.18
N ARG A 318 5.94 12.14 23.37
CA ARG A 318 7.28 12.29 22.80
C ARG A 318 8.31 11.44 23.54
N CYS A 319 9.32 10.97 22.82
CA CYS A 319 10.50 10.37 23.44
C CYS A 319 11.09 11.30 24.50
N THR A 320 11.42 10.72 25.64
CA THR A 320 12.16 11.34 26.74
C THR A 320 13.28 10.40 27.18
N LYS A 321 14.26 10.93 27.90
CA LYS A 321 15.37 10.15 28.49
C LYS A 321 14.93 8.99 29.39
N THR A 322 13.69 9.01 29.87
CA THR A 322 13.11 7.98 30.75
C THR A 322 12.09 7.10 30.05
N THR A 323 11.87 7.30 28.75
CA THR A 323 10.90 6.50 27.99
C THR A 323 11.35 5.05 27.88
N CYS A 324 12.63 4.84 27.57
CA CYS A 324 13.20 3.51 27.38
C CYS A 324 13.92 3.01 28.63
N GLY A 325 14.00 1.68 28.77
CA GLY A 325 14.79 1.06 29.82
C GLY A 325 16.30 1.29 29.64
N PRO A 326 17.13 0.96 30.65
CA PRO A 326 18.58 1.13 30.57
C PRO A 326 19.20 0.42 29.37
N GLY A 327 20.07 1.13 28.62
CA GLY A 327 20.76 0.58 27.43
C GLY A 327 19.94 0.60 26.13
N LEU A 328 18.80 1.29 26.13
CA LEU A 328 17.95 1.49 24.96
C LEU A 328 17.83 2.97 24.61
N THR A 329 17.88 3.27 23.33
CA THR A 329 17.70 4.61 22.77
C THR A 329 16.27 4.75 22.24
N CYS A 330 15.58 5.83 22.64
CA CYS A 330 14.23 6.13 22.16
C CYS A 330 14.30 6.82 20.81
N ILE A 331 13.50 6.33 19.87
CA ILE A 331 13.40 6.87 18.52
C ILE A 331 11.94 7.10 18.21
N GLN A 332 11.64 8.29 17.69
CA GLN A 332 10.33 8.65 17.22
C GLN A 332 10.49 9.72 16.14
N TYR A 333 10.01 9.43 14.94
CA TYR A 333 10.12 10.36 13.82
C TYR A 333 9.14 11.53 13.93
N GLN A 334 7.89 11.25 14.27
CA GLN A 334 6.84 12.25 14.48
C GLN A 334 5.92 11.83 15.63
N PRO A 335 5.20 12.76 16.28
CA PRO A 335 4.24 12.44 17.34
C PRO A 335 3.14 11.47 16.91
N SER A 336 2.80 11.40 15.62
CA SER A 336 1.83 10.44 15.08
C SER A 336 2.36 9.00 15.00
N HIS A 337 3.67 8.79 15.13
CA HIS A 337 4.29 7.47 15.05
C HIS A 337 4.57 6.90 16.44
N PRO A 338 4.48 5.58 16.62
CA PRO A 338 4.77 4.93 17.88
C PRO A 338 6.23 5.16 18.27
N ARG A 339 6.48 5.21 19.58
CA ARG A 339 7.84 5.25 20.11
C ARG A 339 8.50 3.89 19.97
N VAL A 340 9.79 3.90 19.66
CA VAL A 340 10.60 2.69 19.50
C VAL A 340 11.83 2.80 20.40
N CYS A 341 12.04 1.81 21.26
CA CYS A 341 13.26 1.68 22.06
C CYS A 341 14.14 0.62 21.43
N ALA A 342 15.33 0.98 20.98
CA ALA A 342 16.26 0.04 20.35
C ALA A 342 17.61 0.05 21.07
N THR A 343 18.25 -1.10 21.15
CA THR A 343 19.69 -1.15 21.46
C THR A 343 20.50 -0.51 20.33
N ASP A 344 21.62 0.12 20.66
CA ASP A 344 22.50 0.79 19.70
C ASP A 344 23.02 -0.14 18.57
N ASN A 345 23.05 -1.45 18.82
CA ASN A 345 23.49 -2.47 17.85
C ASN A 345 22.45 -2.82 16.77
N ILE A 346 21.18 -2.48 16.95
CA ILE A 346 20.09 -2.76 15.98
C ILE A 346 19.86 -1.59 15.02
N LEU A 347 20.31 -0.40 15.39
CA LEU A 347 20.27 0.75 14.50
C LEU A 347 21.46 0.61 13.54
N PRO A 348 21.24 0.20 12.28
CA PRO A 348 22.36 -0.04 11.40
C PRO A 348 22.90 1.32 10.98
N PHE A 349 23.89 1.86 11.69
CA PHE A 349 24.78 2.93 11.19
C PHE A 349 24.08 4.10 10.47
N THR A 350 22.84 4.43 10.83
CA THR A 350 22.17 5.63 10.34
C THR A 350 22.57 6.74 11.29
N ASN A 351 23.52 7.58 10.85
CA ASN A 351 23.54 8.96 11.33
C ASN A 351 22.16 9.52 10.96
N LEU A 352 21.27 9.55 11.95
CA LEU A 352 19.99 10.22 11.83
C LEU A 352 20.29 11.67 11.42
N PRO A 353 19.63 12.22 10.40
CA PRO A 353 19.72 13.64 10.07
C PRO A 353 19.70 14.47 11.35
N ALA A 354 20.51 15.53 11.47
CA ALA A 354 20.53 16.39 12.66
C ALA A 354 19.15 16.97 13.02
N ASP A 355 18.21 16.90 12.07
CA ASP A 355 16.82 17.35 12.14
C ASP A 355 15.88 16.31 12.79
N LEU A 356 16.34 15.07 12.95
CA LEU A 356 15.67 14.00 13.67
C LEU A 356 16.04 14.12 15.15
N VAL A 357 15.10 14.63 15.95
CA VAL A 357 15.37 14.97 17.35
C VAL A 357 15.47 13.69 18.20
N VAL A 358 16.70 13.22 18.43
CA VAL A 358 17.03 12.20 19.42
C VAL A 358 17.05 12.87 20.81
N PHE A 359 16.28 12.37 21.77
CA PHE A 359 16.13 12.97 23.12
C PHE A 359 16.63 12.07 24.25
#